data_AF-A0A7V6AMU3-F1
#
_entry.id   AF-A0A7V6AMU3-F1
#
_cell.length_a   1.000
_cell.length_b   1.000
_cell.length_c   1.000
_cell.angle_alpha   90.00
_cell.angle_beta   90.00
_cell.angle_gamma   90.00
#
_symmetry.space_group_name_H-M   'P 1'
#
loop_
_entity.id
_entity.type
_entity.pdbx_description
1 polymer ?
#
loop_
_entity_poly.entity_id
_entity_poly.type
_entity_poly.pdbx_seq_one_letter_code
_entity_poly.pdbx_strand_id
1 'polypeptide(L)'
;MKTLSQNLPEKVKRNTLLLITTVMIFFSCNKDKEKAERMLAQLCEEYYAERLFLYPLEATMIGDSSYNHVFHNDLSKSHRQRLKDFYDRYLEKLKKINKRLLSDSSLLNYEILWWECSMQREELNFPSELLPLNHFESMHLTMAQLGSGDYVQPFKTVKDYENWLCRLEGFTAWCDTAIANMKQGIRQGYTLPRIVAEKVIPQLEEMAKGPAEAHLFYRPVTRMPEFFPAVDRQRLTTAYRTMIQEKIIPVCQRLLDFFVTEYLPACRESHGLGALPGGKEWYAFKVRYYTTTSMTPE
;
A
#
# COMPACT_ATOMS: atom_id res chain seq x y z
N MET A 1 -1.06 63.60 32.75
CA MET A 1 -2.27 62.78 32.61
C MET A 1 -2.19 61.59 33.57
N LYS A 2 -2.70 61.77 34.79
CA LYS A 2 -2.94 60.67 35.73
C LYS A 2 -4.09 59.83 35.16
N THR A 3 -3.82 58.58 34.84
CA THR A 3 -4.71 57.68 34.13
C THR A 3 -5.94 57.34 35.00
N LEU A 4 -7.11 57.33 34.34
CA LEU A 4 -8.46 57.11 34.88
C LEU A 4 -8.68 55.80 35.68
N SER A 5 -7.64 55.01 35.98
CA SER A 5 -7.77 53.70 36.63
C SER A 5 -7.84 53.75 38.17
N GLN A 6 -7.53 54.88 38.80
CA GLN A 6 -7.41 54.93 40.27
C GLN A 6 -8.75 55.01 41.03
N ASN A 7 -9.84 55.49 40.42
CA ASN A 7 -11.11 55.78 41.14
C ASN A 7 -12.27 54.79 40.91
N LEU A 8 -12.01 53.57 40.43
CA LEU A 8 -13.06 52.55 40.34
C LEU A 8 -13.25 51.85 41.71
N PRO A 9 -14.49 51.68 42.21
CA PRO A 9 -14.75 50.98 43.47
C PRO A 9 -14.14 49.57 43.45
N GLU A 10 -13.59 49.06 44.56
CA GLU A 10 -12.88 47.76 44.60
C GLU A 10 -13.67 46.60 43.96
N LYS A 11 -15.00 46.59 44.11
CA LYS A 11 -15.90 45.64 43.46
C LYS A 11 -15.79 45.67 41.92
N VAL A 12 -15.63 46.85 41.33
CA VAL A 12 -15.46 47.02 39.88
C VAL A 12 -14.06 46.60 39.46
N LYS A 13 -13.00 46.95 40.20
CA LYS A 13 -11.63 46.47 39.91
C LYS A 13 -11.52 44.94 39.97
N ARG A 14 -12.18 44.30 40.95
CA ARG A 14 -12.24 42.82 41.06
C ARG A 14 -13.02 42.19 39.90
N ASN A 15 -14.15 42.78 39.52
CA ASN A 15 -14.95 42.29 38.38
C ASN A 15 -14.25 42.51 37.03
N THR A 16 -13.53 43.62 36.84
CA THR A 16 -12.76 43.89 35.61
C THR A 16 -11.52 43.00 35.50
N LEU A 17 -10.83 42.69 36.62
CA LEU A 17 -9.72 41.74 36.65
C LEU A 17 -10.22 40.31 36.34
N LEU A 18 -11.34 39.89 36.95
CA LEU A 18 -12.01 38.62 36.61
C LEU A 18 -12.43 38.57 35.14
N LEU A 19 -12.96 39.66 34.57
CA LEU A 19 -13.35 39.73 33.17
C LEU A 19 -12.14 39.62 32.23
N ILE A 20 -11.04 40.32 32.53
CA ILE A 20 -9.80 40.29 31.74
C ILE A 20 -9.13 38.91 31.80
N THR A 21 -9.06 38.28 32.98
CA THR A 21 -8.51 36.92 33.12
C THR A 21 -9.39 35.89 32.38
N THR A 22 -10.72 36.05 32.45
CA THR A 22 -11.66 35.19 31.73
C THR A 22 -11.49 35.32 30.22
N VAL A 23 -11.36 36.55 29.70
CA VAL A 23 -11.13 36.80 28.26
C VAL A 23 -9.78 36.22 27.80
N MET A 24 -8.70 36.37 28.57
CA MET A 24 -7.40 35.77 28.20
C MET A 24 -7.42 34.23 28.16
N ILE A 25 -8.17 33.59 29.07
CA ILE A 25 -8.34 32.13 29.07
C ILE A 25 -9.10 31.66 27.82
N PHE A 26 -10.16 32.38 27.41
CA PHE A 26 -10.89 32.06 26.18
C PHE A 26 -10.04 32.20 24.91
N PHE A 27 -9.20 33.24 24.81
CA PHE A 27 -8.29 33.42 23.67
C PHE A 27 -7.17 32.37 23.61
N SER A 28 -6.63 31.94 24.74
CA SER A 28 -5.60 30.89 24.78
C SER A 28 -6.18 29.53 24.34
N CYS A 29 -7.36 29.20 24.86
CA CYS A 29 -8.06 27.95 24.52
C CYS A 29 -8.39 27.85 23.01
N ASN A 30 -8.75 28.99 22.39
CA ASN A 30 -9.04 29.01 20.95
C ASN A 30 -7.78 28.81 20.09
N LYS A 31 -6.62 29.35 20.51
CA LYS A 31 -5.34 29.15 19.80
C LYS A 31 -4.86 27.70 19.85
N ASP A 32 -5.00 27.04 21.00
CA ASP A 32 -4.60 25.64 21.14
C ASP A 32 -5.51 24.71 20.34
N LYS A 33 -6.82 25.00 20.30
CA LYS A 33 -7.78 24.33 19.42
C LYS A 33 -7.40 24.46 17.94
N GLU A 34 -7.23 25.69 17.45
CA GLU A 34 -6.82 25.91 16.06
C GLU A 34 -5.49 25.24 15.70
N LYS A 35 -4.54 25.20 16.66
CA LYS A 35 -3.25 24.53 16.46
C LYS A 35 -3.44 23.02 16.30
N ALA A 36 -4.22 22.38 17.17
CA ALA A 36 -4.50 20.94 17.07
C ALA A 36 -5.18 20.59 15.73
N GLU A 37 -6.16 21.38 15.31
CA GLU A 37 -6.85 21.22 14.02
C GLU A 37 -5.87 21.31 12.84
N ARG A 38 -5.04 22.37 12.79
CA ARG A 38 -4.03 22.54 11.73
C ARG A 38 -3.00 21.41 11.71
N MET A 39 -2.54 20.99 12.89
CA MET A 39 -1.58 19.89 13.01
C MET A 39 -2.15 18.58 12.46
N LEU A 40 -3.42 18.26 12.75
CA LEU A 40 -4.06 17.06 12.21
C LEU A 40 -4.24 17.16 10.70
N ALA A 41 -4.78 18.28 10.21
CA ALA A 41 -4.99 18.48 8.77
C ALA A 41 -3.69 18.32 7.97
N GLN A 42 -2.62 18.96 8.43
CA GLN A 42 -1.29 18.81 7.82
C GLN A 42 -0.80 17.35 7.88
N LEU A 43 -1.02 16.66 9.00
CA LEU A 43 -0.58 15.27 9.15
C LEU A 43 -1.31 14.32 8.19
N CYS A 44 -2.61 14.53 7.97
CA CYS A 44 -3.40 13.76 7.01
C CYS A 44 -2.90 13.96 5.57
N GLU A 45 -2.61 15.19 5.17
CA GLU A 45 -2.05 15.50 3.84
C GLU A 45 -0.66 14.88 3.65
N GLU A 46 0.23 15.00 4.65
CA GLU A 46 1.55 14.36 4.63
C GLU A 46 1.44 12.84 4.50
N TYR A 47 0.56 12.22 5.30
CA TYR A 47 0.32 10.78 5.27
C TYR A 47 -0.15 10.33 3.89
N TYR A 48 -1.15 11.02 3.35
CA TYR A 48 -1.73 10.69 2.06
C TYR A 48 -0.69 10.77 0.94
N ALA A 49 0.07 11.86 0.87
CA ALA A 49 1.11 12.03 -0.15
C ALA A 49 2.22 10.97 -0.06
N GLU A 50 2.71 10.67 1.15
CA GLU A 50 3.75 9.66 1.35
C GLU A 50 3.22 8.23 1.13
N ARG A 51 1.95 7.96 1.47
CA ARG A 51 1.29 6.68 1.18
C ARG A 51 1.23 6.42 -0.32
N LEU A 52 0.82 7.39 -1.14
CA LEU A 52 0.75 7.21 -2.59
C LEU A 52 2.12 6.88 -3.21
N PHE A 53 3.20 7.43 -2.67
CA PHE A 53 4.55 7.05 -3.08
C PHE A 53 4.89 5.61 -2.68
N LEU A 54 4.52 5.16 -1.48
CA LEU A 54 4.76 3.80 -0.99
C LEU A 54 3.86 2.75 -1.66
N TYR A 55 2.68 3.15 -2.13
CA TYR A 55 1.68 2.33 -2.80
C TYR A 55 1.39 2.86 -4.22
N PRO A 56 2.35 2.80 -5.15
CA PRO A 56 2.24 3.41 -6.47
C PRO A 56 1.12 2.81 -7.34
N LEU A 57 0.70 1.57 -7.07
CA LEU A 57 -0.46 0.96 -7.73
C LEU A 57 -1.78 1.56 -7.23
N GLU A 58 -1.88 1.90 -5.95
CA GLU A 58 -3.04 2.61 -5.38
C GLU A 58 -3.19 3.98 -6.04
N ALA A 59 -2.08 4.72 -6.21
CA ALA A 59 -2.06 5.98 -6.95
C ALA A 59 -2.64 5.81 -8.36
N THR A 60 -2.19 4.80 -9.11
CA THR A 60 -2.75 4.51 -10.44
C THR A 60 -4.25 4.21 -10.39
N MET A 61 -4.71 3.42 -9.41
CA MET A 61 -6.12 3.02 -9.28
C MET A 61 -7.07 4.21 -9.02
N ILE A 62 -6.59 5.25 -8.33
CA ILE A 62 -7.35 6.49 -8.09
C ILE A 62 -7.15 7.54 -9.20
N GLY A 63 -6.40 7.22 -10.26
CA GLY A 63 -6.16 8.10 -11.39
C GLY A 63 -4.95 9.03 -11.25
N ASP A 64 -4.17 8.91 -10.18
CA ASP A 64 -2.89 9.61 -10.04
C ASP A 64 -1.79 8.90 -10.84
N SER A 65 -1.30 9.57 -11.88
CA SER A 65 -0.28 9.04 -12.78
C SER A 65 1.16 9.33 -12.34
N SER A 66 1.36 10.05 -11.23
CA SER A 66 2.66 10.52 -10.74
C SER A 66 3.66 9.37 -10.52
N TYR A 67 3.17 8.19 -10.17
CA TYR A 67 3.97 7.02 -9.82
C TYR A 67 3.81 5.85 -10.80
N ASN A 68 3.32 6.09 -12.01
CA ASN A 68 3.08 5.03 -13.00
C ASN A 68 4.35 4.29 -13.45
N HIS A 69 5.54 4.88 -13.23
CA HIS A 69 6.84 4.25 -13.51
C HIS A 69 7.41 3.48 -12.33
N VAL A 70 6.82 3.62 -11.15
CA VAL A 70 7.35 3.05 -9.90
C VAL A 70 6.70 1.69 -9.66
N PHE A 71 7.53 0.73 -9.28
CA PHE A 71 7.13 -0.56 -8.75
C PHE A 71 7.97 -0.84 -7.51
N HIS A 72 7.34 -0.98 -6.35
CA HIS A 72 8.03 -1.38 -5.13
C HIS A 72 7.93 -2.87 -4.93
N ASN A 73 9.06 -3.51 -4.62
CA ASN A 73 9.08 -4.90 -4.23
C ASN A 73 8.69 -5.02 -2.74
N ASP A 74 7.38 -5.16 -2.52
CA ASP A 74 6.73 -5.25 -1.21
C ASP A 74 7.10 -6.51 -0.42
N LEU A 75 7.61 -7.54 -1.08
CA LEU A 75 8.13 -8.76 -0.46
C LEU A 75 9.51 -8.59 0.17
N SER A 76 10.23 -7.53 -0.17
CA SER A 76 11.58 -7.30 0.32
C SER A 76 11.59 -6.86 1.78
N LYS A 77 12.56 -7.36 2.55
CA LYS A 77 12.74 -6.97 3.96
C LYS A 77 12.92 -5.46 4.12
N SER A 78 13.63 -4.82 3.20
CA SER A 78 13.87 -3.36 3.22
C SER A 78 12.59 -2.57 2.99
N HIS A 79 11.71 -3.00 2.07
CA HIS A 79 10.43 -2.33 1.86
C HIS A 79 9.49 -2.54 3.06
N ARG A 80 9.38 -3.76 3.58
CA ARG A 80 8.59 -4.04 4.79
C ARG A 80 9.04 -3.22 6.00
N GLN A 81 10.36 -3.08 6.19
CA GLN A 81 10.89 -2.21 7.24
C GLN A 81 10.54 -0.74 7.00
N ARG A 82 10.63 -0.26 5.75
CA ARG A 82 10.23 1.10 5.39
C ARG A 82 8.75 1.37 5.71
N LEU A 83 7.86 0.43 5.43
CA LEU A 83 6.45 0.52 5.79
C LEU A 83 6.27 0.56 7.31
N LYS A 84 6.97 -0.29 8.06
CA LYS A 84 6.91 -0.28 9.53
C LYS A 84 7.36 1.08 10.09
N ASP A 85 8.49 1.59 9.63
CA ASP A 85 9.01 2.88 10.05
C ASP A 85 8.06 4.02 9.67
N PHE A 86 7.41 3.92 8.51
CA PHE A 86 6.38 4.86 8.07
C PHE A 86 5.23 4.90 9.08
N TYR A 87 4.58 3.78 9.36
CA TYR A 87 3.47 3.74 10.31
C TYR A 87 3.88 4.14 11.73
N ASP A 88 5.07 3.71 12.20
CA ASP A 88 5.63 4.12 13.49
C ASP A 88 5.76 5.66 13.58
N ARG A 89 6.29 6.32 12.54
CA ARG A 89 6.43 7.79 12.50
C ARG A 89 5.09 8.50 12.60
N TYR A 90 4.07 8.05 11.86
CA TYR A 90 2.75 8.70 11.89
C TYR A 90 2.03 8.52 13.22
N LEU A 91 2.13 7.34 13.84
CA LEU A 91 1.63 7.12 15.19
C LEU A 91 2.30 8.06 16.21
N GLU A 92 3.62 8.25 16.13
CA GLU A 92 4.34 9.18 17.01
C GLU A 92 3.96 10.66 16.76
N LYS A 93 3.68 11.04 15.52
CA LYS A 93 3.14 12.38 15.21
C LYS A 93 1.72 12.55 15.75
N LEU A 94 0.84 11.56 15.59
CA LEU A 94 -0.53 11.57 16.11
C LEU A 94 -0.59 11.70 17.63
N LYS A 95 0.30 11.02 18.38
CA LYS A 95 0.36 11.10 19.86
C LYS A 95 0.58 12.53 20.38
N LYS A 96 1.15 13.43 19.57
CA LYS A 96 1.43 14.82 19.94
C LYS A 96 0.19 15.73 19.81
N ILE A 97 -0.88 15.25 19.19
CA ILE A 97 -2.12 16.01 19.01
C ILE A 97 -3.05 15.73 20.19
N ASN A 98 -3.46 16.78 20.91
CA ASN A 98 -4.44 16.64 21.99
C ASN A 98 -5.85 16.46 21.40
N LYS A 99 -6.33 15.22 21.35
CA LYS A 99 -7.65 14.88 20.78
C LYS A 99 -8.84 15.61 21.42
N ARG A 100 -8.72 16.08 22.67
CA ARG A 100 -9.79 16.82 23.37
C ARG A 100 -10.04 18.21 22.78
N LEU A 101 -9.10 18.71 21.98
CA LEU A 101 -9.19 20.00 21.31
C LEU A 101 -9.75 19.88 19.89
N LEU A 102 -9.96 18.67 19.37
CA LEU A 102 -10.50 18.46 18.03
C LEU A 102 -12.02 18.62 18.02
N SER A 103 -12.55 19.12 16.92
CA SER A 103 -13.96 18.95 16.57
C SER A 103 -14.31 17.47 16.37
N ASP A 104 -15.59 17.11 16.42
CA ASP A 104 -16.02 15.71 16.24
C ASP A 104 -15.59 15.13 14.89
N SER A 105 -15.64 15.94 13.83
CA SER A 105 -15.17 15.55 12.48
C SER A 105 -13.66 15.28 12.46
N SER A 106 -12.87 16.18 13.06
CA SER A 106 -11.42 16.01 13.15
C SER A 106 -11.03 14.87 14.09
N LEU A 107 -11.80 14.63 15.16
CA LEU A 107 -11.60 13.48 16.03
C LEU A 107 -11.83 12.17 15.27
N LEU A 108 -12.85 12.10 14.42
CA LEU A 108 -13.07 10.94 13.55
C LEU A 108 -11.88 10.71 12.60
N ASN A 109 -11.39 11.76 11.93
CA ASN A 109 -10.21 11.65 11.05
C ASN A 109 -8.96 11.19 11.82
N TYR A 110 -8.76 11.68 13.04
CA TYR A 110 -7.70 11.22 13.93
C TYR A 110 -7.83 9.73 14.22
N GLU A 111 -9.03 9.27 14.59
CA GLU A 111 -9.29 7.88 14.97
C GLU A 111 -9.12 6.93 13.79
N ILE A 112 -9.58 7.32 12.59
CA ILE A 112 -9.36 6.56 11.35
C ILE A 112 -7.86 6.43 11.05
N LEU A 113 -7.12 7.54 11.06
CA LEU A 113 -5.68 7.50 10.75
C LEU A 113 -4.88 6.72 11.81
N TRP A 114 -5.28 6.83 13.08
CA TRP A 114 -4.71 6.02 14.16
C TRP A 114 -4.96 4.54 13.94
N TRP A 115 -6.19 4.15 13.62
CA TRP A 115 -6.58 2.77 13.36
C TRP A 115 -5.82 2.21 12.15
N GLU A 116 -5.81 2.93 11.03
CA GLU A 116 -5.08 2.54 9.81
C GLU A 116 -3.59 2.30 10.10
N CYS A 117 -2.90 3.27 10.70
CA CYS A 117 -1.47 3.12 11.00
C CYS A 117 -1.21 1.97 11.99
N SER A 118 -2.08 1.79 12.99
CA SER A 118 -1.93 0.72 13.99
C SER A 118 -2.11 -0.66 13.37
N MET A 119 -3.15 -0.83 12.55
CA MET A 119 -3.48 -2.10 11.90
C MET A 119 -2.42 -2.49 10.87
N GLN A 120 -2.02 -1.56 10.00
CA GLN A 120 -1.00 -1.84 8.99
C GLN A 120 0.37 -2.14 9.62
N ARG A 121 0.73 -1.44 10.71
CA ARG A 121 1.94 -1.75 11.48
C ARG A 121 1.88 -3.15 12.10
N GLU A 122 0.72 -3.54 12.65
CA GLU A 122 0.55 -4.87 13.22
C GLU A 122 0.61 -5.95 12.15
N GLU A 123 0.03 -5.71 10.96
CA GLU A 123 0.07 -6.63 9.82
C GLU A 123 1.49 -7.05 9.46
N LEU A 124 2.44 -6.10 9.52
CA LEU A 124 3.84 -6.33 9.17
C LEU A 124 4.57 -7.28 10.14
N ASN A 125 3.97 -7.62 11.29
CA ASN A 125 4.49 -8.65 12.20
C ASN A 125 4.20 -10.08 11.70
N PHE A 126 3.24 -10.24 10.79
CA PHE A 126 2.93 -11.55 10.20
C PHE A 126 3.77 -11.77 8.93
N PRO A 127 4.24 -13.01 8.70
CA PRO A 127 5.16 -13.33 7.61
C PRO A 127 4.43 -13.51 6.27
N SER A 128 3.59 -12.54 5.90
CA SER A 128 2.80 -12.54 4.65
C SER A 128 3.66 -12.62 3.41
N GLU A 129 4.89 -12.11 3.47
CA GLU A 129 5.87 -12.16 2.39
C GLU A 129 6.29 -13.58 2.01
N LEU A 130 6.09 -14.58 2.89
CA LEU A 130 6.35 -16.00 2.64
C LEU A 130 5.22 -16.69 1.86
N LEU A 131 4.06 -16.02 1.72
CA LEU A 131 2.88 -16.48 0.97
C LEU A 131 2.49 -15.47 -0.12
N PRO A 132 3.40 -15.13 -1.07
CA PRO A 132 3.22 -14.04 -2.02
C PRO A 132 2.18 -14.33 -3.11
N LEU A 133 1.78 -15.58 -3.30
CA LEU A 133 0.86 -16.02 -4.34
C LEU A 133 -0.40 -16.61 -3.73
N ASN A 134 -1.54 -16.38 -4.38
CA ASN A 134 -2.74 -17.19 -4.22
C ASN A 134 -3.60 -17.06 -5.49
N HIS A 135 -4.69 -17.83 -5.57
CA HIS A 135 -5.51 -17.92 -6.78
C HIS A 135 -6.45 -16.74 -7.05
N PHE A 136 -6.58 -15.77 -6.12
CA PHE A 136 -7.61 -14.73 -6.16
C PHE A 136 -7.03 -13.30 -6.12
N GLU A 137 -6.11 -13.02 -5.22
CA GLU A 137 -5.53 -11.70 -4.97
C GLU A 137 -4.01 -11.80 -4.78
N SER A 138 -3.24 -11.50 -5.82
CA SER A 138 -1.77 -11.51 -5.76
C SER A 138 -1.16 -10.74 -6.92
N MET A 139 0.12 -10.39 -6.78
CA MET A 139 0.79 -9.44 -7.68
C MET A 139 0.83 -9.92 -9.14
N HIS A 140 0.93 -11.24 -9.40
CA HIS A 140 0.92 -11.74 -10.78
C HIS A 140 -0.43 -11.50 -11.47
N LEU A 141 -1.54 -11.63 -10.74
CA LEU A 141 -2.88 -11.30 -11.21
C LEU A 141 -3.04 -9.80 -11.42
N THR A 142 -2.60 -8.99 -10.45
CA THR A 142 -2.64 -7.52 -10.56
C THR A 142 -1.83 -7.04 -11.78
N MET A 143 -0.63 -7.57 -11.98
CA MET A 143 0.19 -7.24 -13.15
C MET A 143 -0.47 -7.69 -14.44
N ALA A 144 -1.08 -8.88 -14.48
CA ALA A 144 -1.84 -9.35 -15.65
C ALA A 144 -2.99 -8.41 -16.02
N GLN A 145 -3.75 -7.94 -15.03
CA GLN A 145 -4.84 -6.98 -15.23
C GLN A 145 -4.32 -5.63 -15.75
N LEU A 146 -3.31 -5.05 -15.09
CA LEU A 146 -2.73 -3.76 -15.47
C LEU A 146 -2.08 -3.81 -16.87
N GLY A 147 -1.37 -4.89 -17.19
CA GLY A 147 -0.64 -5.03 -18.45
C GLY A 147 -1.49 -5.40 -19.66
N SER A 148 -2.75 -5.77 -19.45
CA SER A 148 -3.69 -6.11 -20.53
C SER A 148 -4.04 -4.93 -21.44
N GLY A 149 -3.90 -3.70 -20.93
CA GLY A 149 -4.31 -2.47 -21.59
C GLY A 149 -5.80 -2.13 -21.45
N ASP A 150 -6.58 -2.94 -20.72
CA ASP A 150 -8.03 -2.78 -20.55
C ASP A 150 -8.44 -2.33 -19.12
N TYR A 151 -7.49 -1.94 -18.27
CA TYR A 151 -7.73 -1.57 -16.87
C TYR A 151 -7.21 -0.16 -16.53
N VAL A 152 -6.86 0.10 -15.26
CA VAL A 152 -6.49 1.45 -14.78
C VAL A 152 -5.11 1.95 -15.25
N GLN A 153 -4.23 1.05 -15.69
CA GLN A 153 -2.93 1.44 -16.25
C GLN A 153 -3.13 2.14 -17.60
N PRO A 154 -2.67 3.39 -17.76
CA PRO A 154 -2.80 4.08 -19.05
C PRO A 154 -1.81 3.52 -20.08
N PHE A 155 -2.20 3.59 -21.35
CA PHE A 155 -1.38 3.31 -22.54
C PHE A 155 -1.71 4.30 -23.66
N LYS A 156 -1.79 5.60 -23.33
CA LYS A 156 -2.25 6.66 -24.25
C LYS A 156 -1.11 7.50 -24.82
N THR A 157 0.00 7.61 -24.09
CA THR A 157 1.16 8.45 -24.44
C THR A 157 2.43 7.62 -24.47
N VAL A 158 3.47 8.07 -25.17
CA VAL A 158 4.78 7.37 -25.19
C VAL A 158 5.29 7.12 -23.76
N LYS A 159 5.11 8.09 -22.86
CA LYS A 159 5.50 8.00 -21.45
C LYS A 159 4.77 6.86 -20.72
N ASP A 160 3.51 6.60 -21.05
CA ASP A 160 2.75 5.50 -20.43
C ASP A 160 3.36 4.12 -20.75
N TYR A 161 3.80 3.93 -22.00
CA TYR A 161 4.46 2.68 -22.42
C TYR A 161 5.81 2.50 -21.71
N GLU A 162 6.58 3.58 -21.60
CA GLU A 162 7.86 3.57 -20.89
C GLU A 162 7.68 3.28 -19.39
N ASN A 163 6.69 3.92 -18.77
CA ASN A 163 6.33 3.71 -17.37
C ASN A 163 5.96 2.25 -17.10
N TRP A 164 5.20 1.62 -18.01
CA TRP A 164 4.86 0.20 -17.89
C TRP A 164 6.09 -0.71 -18.00
N LEU A 165 7.02 -0.43 -18.91
CA LEU A 165 8.28 -1.17 -18.99
C LEU A 165 9.10 -1.08 -17.69
N CYS A 166 9.10 0.07 -17.02
CA CYS A 166 9.72 0.20 -15.70
C CYS A 166 9.04 -0.70 -14.65
N ARG A 167 7.70 -0.80 -14.66
CA ARG A 167 6.96 -1.70 -13.76
C ARG A 167 7.25 -3.17 -14.04
N LEU A 168 7.38 -3.56 -15.31
CA LEU A 168 7.76 -4.91 -15.70
C LEU A 168 9.17 -5.29 -15.20
N GLU A 169 10.11 -4.35 -15.19
CA GLU A 169 11.43 -4.57 -14.59
C GLU A 169 11.34 -4.78 -13.07
N GLY A 170 10.52 -3.99 -12.37
CA GLY A 170 10.29 -4.20 -10.94
C GLY A 170 9.62 -5.55 -10.64
N PHE A 171 8.69 -5.97 -11.49
CA PHE A 171 8.00 -7.24 -11.37
C PHE A 171 8.91 -8.45 -11.58
N THR A 172 9.92 -8.37 -12.45
CA THR A 172 10.88 -9.47 -12.60
C THR A 172 11.67 -9.70 -11.32
N ALA A 173 12.16 -8.62 -10.68
CA ALA A 173 12.82 -8.68 -9.38
C ALA A 173 11.88 -9.17 -8.25
N TRP A 174 10.60 -8.80 -8.33
CA TRP A 174 9.56 -9.30 -7.41
C TRP A 174 9.38 -10.81 -7.53
N CYS A 175 9.30 -11.36 -8.74
CA CYS A 175 9.17 -12.80 -8.94
C CYS A 175 10.36 -13.59 -8.36
N ASP A 176 11.59 -13.11 -8.55
CA ASP A 176 12.76 -13.76 -7.95
C ASP A 176 12.70 -13.70 -6.41
N THR A 177 12.21 -12.59 -5.84
CA THR A 177 11.99 -12.45 -4.40
C THR A 177 10.88 -13.37 -3.90
N ALA A 178 9.81 -13.53 -4.66
CA ALA A 178 8.72 -14.44 -4.35
C ALA A 178 9.21 -15.90 -4.28
N ILE A 179 10.05 -16.34 -5.22
CA ILE A 179 10.68 -17.67 -5.19
C ILE A 179 11.52 -17.82 -3.90
N ALA A 180 12.38 -16.85 -3.61
CA ALA A 180 13.25 -16.90 -2.44
C ALA A 180 12.45 -16.96 -1.12
N ASN A 181 11.42 -16.13 -0.99
CA ASN A 181 10.56 -16.10 0.17
C ASN A 181 9.72 -17.37 0.30
N MET A 182 9.18 -17.91 -0.79
CA MET A 182 8.44 -19.19 -0.76
C MET A 182 9.36 -20.36 -0.36
N LYS A 183 10.62 -20.38 -0.82
CA LYS A 183 11.62 -21.36 -0.33
C LYS A 183 11.84 -21.24 1.18
N GLN A 184 11.88 -20.01 1.71
CA GLN A 184 11.93 -19.79 3.15
C GLN A 184 10.63 -20.23 3.84
N GLY A 185 9.47 -19.96 3.23
CA GLY A 185 8.16 -20.38 3.68
C GLY A 185 8.08 -21.90 3.86
N ILE A 186 8.53 -22.68 2.87
CA ILE A 186 8.63 -24.14 2.96
C ILE A 186 9.41 -24.56 4.21
N ARG A 187 10.60 -24.00 4.45
CA ARG A 187 11.43 -24.33 5.61
C ARG A 187 10.79 -23.97 6.96
N GLN A 188 9.94 -22.94 6.96
CA GLN A 188 9.30 -22.42 8.16
C GLN A 188 7.86 -22.94 8.37
N GLY A 189 7.34 -23.76 7.45
CA GLY A 189 5.97 -24.27 7.51
C GLY A 189 4.89 -23.29 7.02
N TYR A 190 5.29 -22.24 6.30
CA TYR A 190 4.38 -21.30 5.64
C TYR A 190 4.21 -21.67 4.16
N THR A 191 3.19 -22.48 3.88
CA THR A 191 2.79 -22.85 2.52
C THR A 191 1.30 -22.68 2.31
N LEU A 192 0.88 -22.50 1.06
CA LEU A 192 -0.52 -22.57 0.67
C LEU A 192 -1.11 -23.97 0.95
N PRO A 193 -2.43 -24.07 1.17
CA PRO A 193 -3.14 -25.33 0.99
C PRO A 193 -2.93 -25.88 -0.42
N ARG A 194 -2.71 -27.20 -0.57
CA ARG A 194 -2.50 -27.83 -1.88
C ARG A 194 -3.56 -27.44 -2.91
N ILE A 195 -4.83 -27.50 -2.54
CA ILE A 195 -5.95 -27.12 -3.42
C ILE A 195 -5.91 -25.66 -3.91
N VAL A 196 -5.33 -24.75 -3.12
CA VAL A 196 -5.14 -23.35 -3.53
C VAL A 196 -3.95 -23.25 -4.47
N ALA A 197 -2.85 -23.94 -4.17
CA ALA A 197 -1.66 -23.96 -5.01
C ALA A 197 -1.96 -24.52 -6.41
N GLU A 198 -2.72 -25.61 -6.52
CA GLU A 198 -3.12 -26.19 -7.81
C GLU A 198 -3.85 -25.19 -8.72
N LYS A 199 -4.67 -24.30 -8.13
CA LYS A 199 -5.38 -23.25 -8.89
C LYS A 199 -4.49 -22.11 -9.36
N VAL A 200 -3.29 -21.94 -8.80
CA VAL A 200 -2.32 -20.92 -9.21
C VAL A 200 -1.57 -21.36 -10.47
N ILE A 201 -1.39 -22.67 -10.67
CA ILE A 201 -0.55 -23.22 -11.76
C ILE A 201 -1.00 -22.73 -13.15
N PRO A 202 -2.29 -22.83 -13.55
CA PRO A 202 -2.72 -22.35 -14.88
C PRO A 202 -2.48 -20.84 -15.08
N GLN A 203 -2.50 -20.06 -14.00
CA GLN A 203 -2.26 -18.62 -14.06
C GLN A 203 -0.78 -18.32 -14.34
N LEU A 204 0.13 -19.10 -13.76
CA LEU A 204 1.57 -19.00 -14.01
C LEU A 204 1.94 -19.53 -15.40
N GLU A 205 1.32 -20.62 -15.84
CA GLU A 205 1.47 -21.16 -17.21
C GLU A 205 1.11 -20.11 -18.26
N GLU A 206 0.01 -19.38 -18.07
CA GLU A 206 -0.41 -18.32 -18.98
C GLU A 206 0.62 -17.19 -19.10
N MET A 207 1.32 -16.86 -18.01
CA MET A 207 2.35 -15.81 -17.99
C MET A 207 3.72 -16.29 -18.45
N ALA A 208 3.93 -17.60 -18.53
CA ALA A 208 5.19 -18.21 -18.96
C ALA A 208 5.21 -18.61 -20.44
N LYS A 209 4.08 -18.51 -21.16
CA LYS A 209 3.96 -19.05 -22.52
C LYS A 209 4.18 -18.04 -23.66
N GLY A 210 4.37 -18.61 -24.85
CA GLY A 210 4.28 -17.94 -26.15
C GLY A 210 5.61 -17.48 -26.75
N PRO A 211 5.60 -17.04 -28.02
CA PRO A 211 6.43 -15.92 -28.42
C PRO A 211 5.85 -14.61 -27.84
N ALA A 212 6.68 -13.58 -27.69
CA ALA A 212 6.29 -12.30 -27.09
C ALA A 212 5.01 -11.67 -27.69
N GLU A 213 4.78 -11.78 -29.00
CA GLU A 213 3.63 -11.17 -29.68
C GLU A 213 2.26 -11.73 -29.27
N ALA A 214 2.23 -12.97 -28.76
CA ALA A 214 1.01 -13.60 -28.25
C ALA A 214 0.80 -13.34 -26.75
N HIS A 215 1.80 -12.77 -26.06
CA HIS A 215 1.77 -12.57 -24.63
C HIS A 215 0.84 -11.41 -24.24
N LEU A 216 0.17 -11.52 -23.09
CA LEU A 216 -0.82 -10.54 -22.66
C LEU A 216 -0.24 -9.12 -22.50
N PHE A 217 1.01 -9.01 -22.04
CA PHE A 217 1.73 -7.73 -21.92
C PHE A 217 2.11 -7.08 -23.27
N TYR A 218 1.94 -7.79 -24.38
CA TYR A 218 2.14 -7.24 -25.72
C TYR A 218 0.87 -6.58 -26.28
N ARG A 219 -0.30 -6.81 -25.67
CA ARG A 219 -1.58 -6.24 -26.11
C ARG A 219 -1.59 -4.71 -26.23
N PRO A 220 -0.92 -3.93 -25.36
CA PRO A 220 -0.79 -2.49 -25.57
C PRO A 220 -0.11 -2.12 -26.90
N VAL A 221 0.89 -2.90 -27.33
CA VAL A 221 1.61 -2.65 -28.59
C VAL A 221 0.70 -2.87 -29.80
N THR A 222 -0.15 -3.90 -29.77
CA THR A 222 -1.09 -4.17 -30.88
C THR A 222 -2.17 -3.10 -31.01
N ARG A 223 -2.42 -2.34 -29.93
CA ARG A 223 -3.41 -1.25 -29.86
C ARG A 223 -2.75 0.13 -29.79
N MET A 224 -1.48 0.23 -30.17
CA MET A 224 -0.71 1.47 -30.04
C MET A 224 -1.32 2.59 -30.89
N PRO A 225 -1.60 3.78 -30.30
CA PRO A 225 -2.29 4.86 -31.01
C PRO A 225 -1.62 5.24 -32.33
N GLU A 226 -2.42 5.45 -33.38
CA GLU A 226 -1.91 5.71 -34.74
C GLU A 226 -1.03 6.96 -34.84
N PHE A 227 -1.32 7.98 -34.02
CA PHE A 227 -0.61 9.26 -33.99
C PHE A 227 0.81 9.21 -33.39
N PHE A 228 1.25 8.06 -32.87
CA PHE A 228 2.63 7.93 -32.37
C PHE A 228 3.64 8.12 -33.51
N PRO A 229 4.72 8.89 -33.30
CA PRO A 229 5.82 8.98 -34.27
C PRO A 229 6.36 7.60 -34.64
N ALA A 230 6.70 7.40 -35.92
CA ALA A 230 7.19 6.10 -36.40
C ALA A 230 8.42 5.59 -35.63
N VAL A 231 9.31 6.51 -35.24
CA VAL A 231 10.50 6.20 -34.43
C VAL A 231 10.14 5.66 -33.05
N ASP A 232 9.16 6.27 -32.37
CA ASP A 232 8.70 5.80 -31.06
C ASP A 232 7.95 4.48 -31.17
N ARG A 233 7.12 4.30 -32.21
CA ARG A 233 6.44 3.04 -32.48
C ARG A 233 7.43 1.89 -32.63
N GLN A 234 8.47 2.07 -33.46
CA GLN A 234 9.49 1.04 -33.67
C GLN A 234 10.28 0.75 -32.40
N ARG A 235 10.71 1.80 -31.68
CA ARG A 235 11.46 1.68 -30.42
C ARG A 235 10.65 0.94 -29.35
N LEU A 236 9.41 1.36 -29.09
CA LEU A 236 8.54 0.75 -28.07
C LEU A 236 8.15 -0.69 -28.44
N THR A 237 7.85 -0.96 -29.70
CA THR A 237 7.57 -2.34 -30.17
C THR A 237 8.74 -3.28 -29.88
N THR A 238 9.96 -2.82 -30.20
CA THR A 238 11.18 -3.60 -29.95
C THR A 238 11.43 -3.78 -28.45
N ALA A 239 11.28 -2.71 -27.66
CA ALA A 239 11.47 -2.76 -26.22
C ALA A 239 10.50 -3.72 -25.52
N TYR A 240 9.21 -3.72 -25.92
CA TYR A 240 8.21 -4.64 -25.37
C TYR A 240 8.49 -6.09 -25.75
N ARG A 241 8.80 -6.36 -27.04
CA ARG A 241 9.19 -7.70 -27.48
C ARG A 241 10.37 -8.22 -26.65
N THR A 242 11.40 -7.41 -26.50
CA THR A 242 12.62 -7.75 -25.75
C THR A 242 12.32 -8.00 -24.28
N MET A 243 11.62 -7.07 -23.61
CA MET A 243 11.21 -7.22 -22.20
C MET A 243 10.43 -8.51 -21.97
N ILE A 244 9.47 -8.81 -22.85
CA ILE A 244 8.63 -10.00 -22.70
C ILE A 244 9.44 -11.28 -22.96
N GLN A 245 10.17 -11.34 -24.08
CA GLN A 245 10.87 -12.54 -24.51
C GLN A 245 12.08 -12.87 -23.63
N GLU A 246 12.84 -11.86 -23.21
CA GLU A 246 14.12 -12.04 -22.52
C GLU A 246 13.99 -11.95 -21.00
N LYS A 247 12.93 -11.30 -20.48
CA LYS A 247 12.77 -11.11 -19.03
C LYS A 247 11.50 -11.74 -18.48
N ILE A 248 10.32 -11.35 -18.96
CA ILE A 248 9.04 -11.79 -18.38
C ILE A 248 8.80 -13.28 -18.54
N ILE A 249 8.83 -13.79 -19.77
CA ILE A 249 8.60 -15.22 -20.03
C ILE A 249 9.62 -16.06 -19.24
N PRO A 250 10.94 -15.77 -19.28
CA PRO A 250 11.92 -16.53 -18.49
C PRO A 250 11.72 -16.48 -16.98
N VAL A 251 11.37 -15.33 -16.38
CA VAL A 251 11.15 -15.25 -14.92
C VAL A 251 9.86 -15.93 -14.49
N CYS A 252 8.79 -15.82 -15.28
CA CYS A 252 7.53 -16.52 -15.04
C CYS A 252 7.70 -18.04 -15.19
N GLN A 253 8.51 -18.49 -16.17
CA GLN A 253 8.86 -19.90 -16.31
C GLN A 253 9.64 -20.41 -15.09
N ARG A 254 10.66 -19.67 -14.61
CA ARG A 254 11.38 -20.05 -13.38
C ARG A 254 10.46 -20.15 -12.16
N LEU A 255 9.53 -19.19 -12.04
CA LEU A 255 8.54 -19.19 -10.96
C LEU A 255 7.61 -20.41 -11.06
N LEU A 256 7.09 -20.70 -12.26
CA LEU A 256 6.26 -21.86 -12.53
C LEU A 256 7.00 -23.18 -12.23
N ASP A 257 8.21 -23.34 -12.73
CA ASP A 257 9.04 -24.53 -12.54
C ASP A 257 9.27 -24.77 -11.04
N PHE A 258 9.70 -23.74 -10.31
CA PHE A 258 9.82 -23.80 -8.85
C PHE A 258 8.49 -24.16 -8.18
N PHE A 259 7.40 -23.53 -8.61
CA PHE A 259 6.09 -23.71 -7.99
C PHE A 259 5.58 -25.14 -8.14
N VAL A 260 5.78 -25.75 -9.32
CA VAL A 260 5.36 -27.12 -9.60
C VAL A 260 6.29 -28.15 -8.98
N THR A 261 7.61 -27.93 -9.04
CA THR A 261 8.61 -28.96 -8.68
C THR A 261 9.01 -28.94 -7.20
N GLU A 262 8.99 -27.77 -6.55
CA GLU A 262 9.40 -27.62 -5.14
C GLU A 262 8.24 -27.19 -4.25
N TYR A 263 7.44 -26.18 -4.65
CA TYR A 263 6.42 -25.60 -3.77
C TYR A 263 5.18 -26.49 -3.63
N LEU A 264 4.60 -26.98 -4.73
CA LEU A 264 3.41 -27.81 -4.73
C LEU A 264 3.60 -29.11 -3.93
N PRO A 265 4.72 -29.87 -4.05
CA PRO A 265 4.95 -31.04 -3.21
C PRO A 265 5.02 -30.70 -1.72
N ALA A 266 5.56 -29.52 -1.37
CA ALA A 266 5.67 -29.04 0.01
C ALA A 266 4.40 -28.40 0.57
N CYS A 267 3.36 -28.18 -0.25
CA CYS A 267 2.11 -27.58 0.21
C CYS A 267 1.42 -28.43 1.28
N ARG A 268 0.84 -27.75 2.26
CA ARG A 268 0.10 -28.37 3.35
C ARG A 268 -1.26 -28.88 2.86
N GLU A 269 -1.73 -29.96 3.47
CA GLU A 269 -3.10 -30.48 3.26
C GLU A 269 -4.14 -29.74 4.11
N SER A 270 -3.70 -29.10 5.21
CA SER A 270 -4.59 -28.36 6.10
C SER A 270 -5.21 -27.14 5.41
N HIS A 271 -6.30 -26.62 5.98
CA HIS A 271 -7.03 -25.46 5.48
C HIS A 271 -7.03 -24.31 6.48
N GLY A 272 -7.42 -23.13 6.01
CA GLY A 272 -7.51 -21.92 6.83
C GLY A 272 -6.15 -21.35 7.25
N LEU A 273 -6.15 -20.08 7.66
CA LEU A 273 -4.94 -19.39 8.13
C LEU A 273 -4.49 -19.92 9.50
N GLY A 274 -5.44 -20.36 10.34
CA GLY A 274 -5.21 -20.89 11.69
C GLY A 274 -4.30 -22.11 11.77
N ALA A 275 -4.12 -22.85 10.68
CA ALA A 275 -3.25 -24.02 10.63
C ALA A 275 -1.76 -23.70 10.37
N LEU A 276 -1.42 -22.44 10.11
CA LEU A 276 -0.03 -21.99 9.99
C LEU A 276 0.59 -21.75 11.37
N PRO A 277 1.93 -21.72 11.48
CA PRO A 277 2.59 -21.28 12.71
C PRO A 277 2.20 -19.82 13.06
N GLY A 278 1.65 -19.60 14.26
CA GLY A 278 1.07 -18.31 14.67
C GLY A 278 -0.22 -17.93 13.92
N GLY A 279 -0.85 -18.90 13.24
CA GLY A 279 -1.97 -18.66 12.33
C GLY A 279 -3.26 -18.25 13.04
N LYS A 280 -3.45 -18.60 14.31
CA LYS A 280 -4.64 -18.21 15.09
C LYS A 280 -4.60 -16.72 15.40
N GLU A 281 -3.45 -16.21 15.84
CA GLU A 281 -3.21 -14.80 16.09
C GLU A 281 -3.34 -14.00 14.79
N TRP A 282 -2.80 -14.53 13.70
CA TRP A 282 -2.94 -13.92 12.38
C TRP A 282 -4.40 -13.89 11.90
N TYR A 283 -5.14 -14.97 12.11
CA TYR A 283 -6.56 -15.02 11.75
C TYR A 283 -7.40 -14.07 12.59
N ALA A 284 -7.18 -14.01 13.90
CA ALA A 284 -7.82 -13.04 14.77
C ALA A 284 -7.51 -11.59 14.34
N PHE A 285 -6.26 -11.29 13.96
CA PHE A 285 -5.90 -10.00 13.37
C PHE A 285 -6.71 -9.72 12.09
N LYS A 286 -6.80 -10.68 11.17
CA LYS A 286 -7.56 -10.51 9.92
C LYS A 286 -9.06 -10.31 10.16
N VAL A 287 -9.66 -10.99 11.15
CA VAL A 287 -11.05 -10.74 11.55
C VAL A 287 -11.24 -9.31 12.04
N ARG A 288 -10.35 -8.80 12.91
CA ARG A 288 -10.40 -7.39 13.35
C ARG A 288 -10.24 -6.41 12.17
N TYR A 289 -9.30 -6.69 11.28
CA TYR A 289 -9.03 -5.87 10.10
C TYR A 289 -10.24 -5.76 9.17
N TYR A 290 -10.86 -6.89 8.82
CA TYR A 290 -11.97 -6.91 7.85
C TYR A 290 -13.34 -6.57 8.45
N THR A 291 -13.55 -6.79 9.75
CA THR A 291 -14.86 -6.57 10.38
C THR A 291 -14.92 -5.31 11.23
N THR A 292 -13.78 -4.68 11.50
CA THR A 292 -13.61 -3.56 12.44
C THR A 292 -14.14 -3.82 13.86
N THR A 293 -14.44 -5.08 14.19
CA THR A 293 -14.91 -5.50 15.52
C THR A 293 -13.75 -5.93 16.42
N SER A 294 -13.99 -5.91 17.73
CA SER A 294 -13.11 -6.53 18.73
C SER A 294 -13.52 -7.94 19.12
N MET A 295 -14.53 -8.51 18.43
CA MET A 295 -15.00 -9.87 18.69
C MET A 295 -13.95 -10.89 18.24
N THR A 296 -13.87 -11.99 18.98
CA THR A 296 -13.03 -13.14 18.60
C THR A 296 -13.73 -13.96 17.51
N PRO A 297 -12.99 -14.76 16.72
CA PRO A 297 -13.59 -15.62 15.70
C PRO A 297 -14.47 -16.77 16.25
N GLU A 298 -14.33 -17.11 17.52
CA GLU A 298 -15.19 -18.04 18.29
C GLU A 298 -16.51 -17.41 18.73
#